data_AF-A0A7J4IWV1-F1
#
_entry.id   AF-A0A7J4IWV1-F1
#
_cell.length_a   1.000
_cell.length_b   1.000
_cell.length_c   1.000
_cell.angle_alpha   90.00
_cell.angle_beta   90.00
_cell.angle_gamma   90.00
#
_symmetry.space_group_name_H-M   'P 1'
#
loop_
_entity.id
_entity.type
_entity.pdbx_description
1 polymer ?
#
loop_
_entity_poly.entity_id
_entity_poly.type
_entity_poly.pdbx_seq_one_letter_code
_entity_poly.pdbx_strand_id
1 'polypeptide(L)'
;MDGLQDELGFSGRSEVIRAGLRMLIADKKERSKIRGNINAILLSTHDEKHAKDISELEHSYQEIIKTQLHNCIEDHKCLEVFILSGDARKIREMYEGFQASRKTENVRLIIS
;
A
#
# COMPACT_ATOMS: atom_id res chain seq x y z
N MET A 1 20.11 -2.15 10.97
CA MET A 1 19.63 -0.98 11.75
C MET A 1 20.77 -0.04 12.06
N ASP A 2 21.95 -0.54 12.44
CA ASP A 2 23.09 0.32 12.79
C ASP A 2 23.60 1.17 11.60
N GLY A 3 23.67 0.61 10.38
CA GLY A 3 24.02 1.41 9.20
C GLY A 3 23.02 2.53 8.86
N LEU A 4 21.73 2.31 9.10
CA LEU A 4 20.69 3.32 8.90
C LEU A 4 20.75 4.43 9.97
N GLN A 5 21.23 4.08 11.16
CA GLN A 5 21.42 5.02 12.26
C GLN A 5 22.52 6.03 11.91
N ASP A 6 23.66 5.56 11.38
CA ASP A 6 24.77 6.42 10.98
C ASP A 6 24.45 7.25 9.72
N GLU A 7 23.81 6.65 8.70
CA GLU A 7 23.44 7.35 7.46
C GLU A 7 22.47 8.51 7.67
N LEU A 8 21.53 8.37 8.62
CA LEU A 8 20.53 9.38 8.93
C LEU A 8 20.91 10.26 10.13
N GLY A 9 22.10 10.07 10.70
CA GLY A 9 22.64 10.88 11.80
C GLY A 9 21.92 10.69 13.14
N PHE A 10 21.28 9.53 13.36
CA PHE A 10 20.57 9.24 14.60
C PHE A 10 21.54 8.81 15.72
N SER A 11 21.30 9.29 16.93
CA SER A 11 22.15 9.00 18.10
C SER A 11 21.94 7.61 18.69
N GLY A 12 20.88 6.92 18.29
CA GLY A 12 20.54 5.59 18.81
C GLY A 12 19.34 4.94 18.14
N ARG A 13 19.24 3.62 18.27
CA ARG A 13 18.11 2.79 17.77
C ARG A 13 16.73 3.34 18.18
N SER A 14 16.59 3.85 19.40
CA SER A 14 15.34 4.45 19.90
C SER A 14 14.95 5.73 19.16
N GLU A 15 15.91 6.46 18.59
CA GLU A 15 15.65 7.64 17.79
C GLU A 15 15.17 7.27 16.38
N VAL A 16 15.80 6.27 15.76
CA VAL A 16 15.38 5.66 14.48
C VAL A 16 13.91 5.19 14.58
N ILE A 17 13.57 4.45 15.64
CA ILE A 17 12.21 3.94 15.86
C ILE A 17 11.20 5.10 16.01
N ARG A 18 11.54 6.12 16.81
CA ARG A 18 10.64 7.28 17.01
C ARG A 18 10.47 8.10 15.74
N ALA A 19 11.52 8.27 14.94
CA ALA A 19 11.45 8.95 13.66
C ALA A 19 10.55 8.19 12.68
N GLY A 20 10.75 6.87 12.55
CA GLY A 20 9.89 6.01 11.73
C GLY A 20 8.42 6.06 12.16
N LEU A 21 8.16 5.99 13.47
CA LEU A 21 6.79 6.07 13.99
C LEU A 21 6.13 7.42 13.68
N ARG A 22 6.85 8.53 13.82
CA ARG A 22 6.32 9.87 13.45
C ARG A 22 5.99 9.95 11.97
N MET A 23 6.83 9.40 11.09
CA MET A 23 6.58 9.36 9.65
C MET A 23 5.33 8.54 9.32
N LEU A 24 5.16 7.37 9.95
CA LEU A 24 3.97 6.53 9.77
C LEU A 24 2.69 7.25 10.23
N ILE A 25 2.73 7.93 11.39
CA ILE A 25 1.59 8.71 11.89
C ILE A 25 1.25 9.86 10.95
N ALA A 26 2.27 10.57 10.45
CA ALA A 26 2.09 11.69 9.52
C ALA A 26 1.47 11.21 8.20
N ASP A 27 1.97 10.14 7.60
CA ASP A 27 1.44 9.56 6.37
C ASP A 27 -0.04 9.13 6.54
N LYS A 28 -0.36 8.46 7.66
CA LYS A 28 -1.75 8.09 7.97
C LYS A 28 -2.66 9.31 8.13
N LYS A 29 -2.18 10.37 8.79
CA LYS A 29 -2.93 11.60 8.99
C LYS A 29 -3.20 12.32 7.67
N GLU A 30 -2.21 12.45 6.79
CA GLU A 30 -2.40 13.07 5.47
C GLU A 30 -3.42 12.29 4.63
N ARG A 31 -3.30 10.96 4.55
CA ARG A 31 -4.28 10.12 3.85
C ARG A 31 -5.69 10.23 4.44
N SER A 32 -5.81 10.50 5.74
CA SER A 32 -7.11 10.67 6.40
C SER A 32 -7.83 11.98 6.07
N LYS A 33 -7.12 12.99 5.56
CA LYS A 33 -7.71 14.28 5.18
C LYS A 33 -8.40 14.23 3.82
N ILE A 34 -8.14 13.19 3.03
CA ILE A 34 -8.68 13.02 1.69
C ILE A 34 -10.16 12.63 1.80
N ARG A 35 -11.03 13.37 1.11
CA ARG A 35 -12.49 13.28 1.23
C ARG A 35 -13.14 13.40 -0.14
N GLY A 36 -14.37 12.88 -0.23
CA GLY A 36 -15.17 12.90 -1.45
C GLY A 36 -14.83 11.76 -2.40
N ASN A 37 -15.30 11.88 -3.65
CA ASN A 37 -14.93 10.95 -4.71
C ASN A 37 -13.59 11.36 -5.30
N ILE A 38 -12.65 10.43 -5.33
CA ILE A 38 -11.30 10.65 -5.84
C ILE A 38 -10.95 9.59 -6.88
N ASN A 39 -9.94 9.89 -7.70
CA ASN A 39 -9.27 8.92 -8.55
C ASN A 39 -7.90 8.58 -7.94
N ALA A 40 -7.53 7.31 -7.94
CA ALA A 40 -6.28 6.86 -7.38
C ALA A 40 -5.71 5.67 -8.16
N ILE A 41 -4.40 5.44 -8.00
CA ILE A 41 -3.71 4.27 -8.50
C ILE A 41 -3.16 3.52 -7.29
N LEU A 42 -3.54 2.25 -7.15
CA LEU A 42 -2.97 1.33 -6.17
C LEU A 42 -2.04 0.37 -6.91
N LEU A 43 -0.78 0.29 -6.49
CA LEU A 43 0.17 -0.71 -6.94
C LEU A 43 0.40 -1.72 -5.84
N SER A 44 0.40 -3.00 -6.19
CA SER A 44 0.66 -4.12 -5.28
C SER A 44 1.60 -5.13 -5.94
N THR A 45 2.51 -5.71 -5.17
CA THR A 45 3.28 -6.90 -5.59
C THR A 45 3.06 -8.06 -4.63
N HIS A 46 2.95 -9.27 -5.16
CA HIS A 46 2.79 -10.49 -4.37
C HIS A 46 3.46 -11.68 -5.06
N ASP A 47 3.71 -12.75 -4.30
CA ASP A 47 4.16 -14.04 -4.85
C ASP A 47 2.97 -14.76 -5.51
N GLU A 48 3.18 -15.37 -6.68
CA GLU A 48 2.17 -16.06 -7.48
C GLU A 48 1.32 -17.05 -6.65
N LYS A 49 1.91 -17.71 -5.65
CA LYS A 49 1.19 -18.64 -4.76
C LYS A 49 0.06 -17.99 -3.96
N HIS A 50 0.06 -16.66 -3.84
CA HIS A 50 -0.94 -15.87 -3.13
C HIS A 50 -2.00 -15.25 -4.05
N ALA A 51 -1.95 -15.49 -5.36
CA ALA A 51 -2.88 -14.89 -6.32
C ALA A 51 -4.36 -15.07 -5.94
N LYS A 52 -4.73 -16.24 -5.41
CA LYS A 52 -6.10 -16.50 -4.95
C LYS A 52 -6.52 -15.59 -3.79
N ASP A 53 -5.62 -15.39 -2.83
CA ASP A 53 -5.88 -14.56 -1.66
C ASP A 53 -6.03 -13.09 -2.03
N ILE A 54 -5.25 -12.65 -3.02
CA ILE A 54 -5.33 -11.29 -3.56
C ILE A 54 -6.63 -11.10 -4.32
N SER A 55 -7.02 -12.05 -5.19
CA SER A 55 -8.31 -12.02 -5.89
C SER A 55 -9.51 -11.95 -4.93
N GLU A 56 -9.48 -12.68 -3.81
CA GLU A 56 -10.52 -12.59 -2.78
C GLU A 56 -10.57 -11.21 -2.11
N LEU A 57 -9.40 -10.61 -1.85
CA LEU A 57 -9.32 -9.25 -1.31
C LEU A 57 -9.86 -8.20 -2.30
N GLU A 58 -9.50 -8.32 -3.57
CA GLU A 58 -9.97 -7.45 -4.67
C GLU A 58 -11.49 -7.52 -4.84
N HIS A 59 -12.06 -8.72 -4.75
CA HIS A 59 -13.50 -8.94 -4.89
C HIS A 59 -14.32 -8.09 -3.92
N SER A 60 -13.77 -7.80 -2.73
CA SER A 60 -14.42 -6.96 -1.72
C SER A 60 -14.53 -5.48 -2.13
N TYR A 61 -13.78 -5.04 -3.15
CA TYR A 61 -13.66 -3.64 -3.57
C TYR A 61 -13.96 -3.41 -5.06
N GLN A 62 -14.56 -4.37 -5.77
CA GLN A 62 -14.82 -4.26 -7.22
C GLN A 62 -15.58 -2.99 -7.64
N GLU A 63 -16.44 -2.47 -6.77
CA GLU A 63 -17.24 -1.28 -7.03
C GLU A 63 -16.41 0.00 -7.28
N ILE A 64 -15.20 0.08 -6.70
CA ILE A 64 -14.28 1.22 -6.88
C ILE A 64 -13.18 0.94 -7.91
N ILE A 65 -13.00 -0.31 -8.34
CA ILE A 65 -11.99 -0.70 -9.32
C ILE A 65 -12.54 -0.41 -10.73
N LYS A 66 -11.90 0.52 -11.46
CA LYS A 66 -12.23 0.82 -12.86
C LYS A 66 -11.44 -0.04 -13.83
N THR A 67 -10.19 -0.34 -13.47
CA THR A 67 -9.31 -1.17 -14.27
C THR A 67 -8.34 -1.87 -13.34
N GLN A 68 -8.06 -3.12 -13.63
CA GLN A 68 -7.02 -3.90 -12.99
C GLN A 68 -6.09 -4.42 -14.08
N LEU A 69 -4.80 -4.18 -13.89
CA LEU A 69 -3.74 -4.80 -14.68
C LEU A 69 -3.02 -5.77 -13.77
N HIS A 70 -2.94 -7.03 -14.19
CA HIS A 70 -2.17 -8.07 -13.53
C HIS A 70 -1.10 -8.55 -14.49
N ASN A 71 0.15 -8.60 -14.05
CA ASN A 71 1.27 -9.07 -14.85
C ASN A 71 2.16 -10.00 -13.99
N CYS A 72 2.30 -11.25 -14.44
CA CYS A 72 3.29 -12.16 -13.87
C CYS A 72 4.67 -11.76 -14.41
N ILE A 73 5.51 -11.23 -13.52
CA ILE A 73 6.90 -10.89 -13.81
C ILE A 73 7.80 -12.08 -13.45
N GLU A 74 9.10 -11.96 -13.75
CA GLU A 74 10.09 -12.99 -13.39
C GLU A 74 10.14 -13.23 -11.87
N ASP A 75 10.68 -14.39 -11.46
CA ASP A 75 10.83 -14.81 -10.06
C ASP A 75 9.53 -15.13 -9.29
N HIS A 76 8.49 -15.65 -9.97
CA HIS A 76 7.20 -16.02 -9.35
C HIS A 76 6.51 -14.86 -8.63
N LYS A 77 6.67 -13.63 -9.15
CA LYS A 77 6.02 -12.44 -8.63
C LYS A 77 4.97 -11.92 -9.59
N CYS A 78 3.91 -11.38 -9.02
CA CYS A 78 2.85 -10.71 -9.74
C CYS A 78 2.86 -9.23 -9.36
N LEU A 79 2.84 -8.37 -10.38
CA LEU A 79 2.61 -6.94 -10.25
C LEU A 79 1.14 -6.65 -10.58
N GLU A 80 0.50 -5.91 -9.70
CA GLU A 80 -0.87 -5.44 -9.90
C GLU A 80 -0.96 -3.93 -9.84
N VAL A 81 -1.73 -3.39 -10.78
CA VAL A 81 -2.06 -1.97 -10.85
C VAL A 81 -3.57 -1.83 -10.92
N PHE A 82 -4.15 -1.18 -9.91
CA PHE A 82 -5.56 -0.86 -9.85
C PHE A 82 -5.76 0.63 -10.12
N ILE A 83 -6.57 0.93 -11.13
CA ILE A 83 -7.11 2.26 -11.34
C ILE A 83 -8.42 2.33 -10.57
N LEU A 84 -8.46 3.18 -9.55
CA LEU A 84 -9.55 3.30 -8.59
C LEU A 84 -10.29 4.63 -8.80
N SER A 85 -11.61 4.60 -8.66
CA SER A 85 -12.45 5.81 -8.66
C SER A 85 -13.68 5.60 -7.78
N GLY A 86 -13.81 6.42 -6.73
CA GLY A 86 -14.89 6.31 -5.74
C GLY A 86 -14.62 7.06 -4.44
N ASP A 87 -15.40 6.75 -3.40
CA ASP A 87 -15.30 7.37 -2.07
C ASP A 87 -13.89 7.14 -1.50
N ALA A 88 -13.23 8.23 -1.08
CA ALA A 88 -11.89 8.21 -0.51
C ALA A 88 -11.73 7.25 0.67
N ARG A 89 -12.80 7.01 1.46
CA ARG A 89 -12.78 6.03 2.56
C ARG A 89 -12.65 4.61 2.04
N LYS A 90 -13.41 4.23 1.01
CA LYS A 90 -13.33 2.88 0.41
C LYS A 90 -11.97 2.63 -0.22
N ILE A 91 -11.42 3.62 -0.93
CA ILE A 91 -10.07 3.54 -1.51
C ILE A 91 -9.01 3.37 -0.42
N ARG A 92 -9.15 4.08 0.70
CA ARG A 92 -8.25 3.95 1.85
C ARG A 92 -8.39 2.59 2.54
N GLU A 93 -9.61 2.10 2.74
CA GLU A 93 -9.88 0.77 3.32
C GLU A 93 -9.27 -0.33 2.46
N MET A 94 -9.38 -0.24 1.13
CA MET A 94 -8.70 -1.14 0.20
C MET A 94 -7.18 -1.09 0.40
N TYR A 95 -6.57 0.10 0.39
CA TYR A 95 -5.12 0.25 0.60
C TYR A 95 -4.65 -0.31 1.94
N GLU A 96 -5.37 -0.04 3.03
CA GLU A 96 -5.06 -0.57 4.36
C GLU A 96 -5.21 -2.10 4.42
N GLY A 97 -6.21 -2.65 3.73
CA GLY A 97 -6.40 -4.10 3.60
C GLY A 97 -5.25 -4.78 2.87
N PHE A 98 -4.79 -4.21 1.76
CA PHE A 98 -3.61 -4.69 1.05
C PHE A 98 -2.36 -4.56 1.93
N GLN A 99 -2.10 -3.39 2.51
CA GLN A 99 -0.93 -3.15 3.35
C GLN A 99 -0.86 -4.06 4.59
N ALA A 100 -2.00 -4.40 5.20
CA ALA A 100 -2.06 -5.30 6.37
C ALA A 100 -1.92 -6.78 5.98
N SER A 101 -2.15 -7.13 4.72
CA SER A 101 -2.02 -8.49 4.23
C SER A 101 -0.56 -8.92 4.18
N ARG A 102 -0.22 -9.97 4.94
CA ARG A 102 1.12 -10.61 4.91
C ARG A 102 1.48 -11.24 3.56
N LYS A 103 0.54 -11.26 2.63
CA LYS A 103 0.64 -11.87 1.31
C LYS A 103 1.04 -10.86 0.23
N THR A 104 1.05 -9.58 0.57
CA THR A 104 1.57 -8.50 -0.27
C THR A 104 2.96 -8.10 0.22
N GLU A 105 3.85 -7.75 -0.71
CA GLU A 105 5.21 -7.32 -0.39
C GLU A 105 5.35 -5.79 -0.44
N ASN A 106 4.86 -5.17 -1.52
CA ASN A 106 4.91 -3.73 -1.71
C ASN A 106 3.52 -3.24 -2.05
N VAL A 107 3.06 -2.22 -1.34
CA VAL A 107 1.76 -1.58 -1.60
C VAL A 107 1.97 -0.07 -1.64
N ARG A 108 1.57 0.57 -2.73
CA ARG A 108 1.71 2.03 -2.95
C ARG A 108 0.39 2.59 -3.46
N LEU A 109 -0.13 3.61 -2.81
CA LEU A 109 -1.30 4.34 -3.26
C LEU A 109 -0.91 5.76 -3.66
N ILE A 110 -1.17 6.10 -4.93
CA ILE A 110 -0.99 7.41 -5.55
C ILE A 110 -2.38 8.01 -5.75
N ILE A 111 -2.58 9.26 -5.33
CA ILE A 111 -3.87 9.94 -5.41
C ILE A 111 -3.69 11.17 -6.31
N SER A 112 -4.65 11.38 -7.21
CA SER A 112 -4.68 12.54 -8.11
C SER A 112 -5.28 13.77 -7.46
#